data_AF-A0A2V7FW29-F1
#
_entry.id   AF-A0A2V7FW29-F1
#
_cell.length_a   1.000
_cell.length_b   1.000
_cell.length_c   1.000
_cell.angle_alpha   90.00
_cell.angle_beta   90.00
_cell.angle_gamma   90.00
#
_symmetry.space_group_name_H-M   'P 1'
#
loop_
_entity.id
_entity.type
_entity.pdbx_description
1 polymer ?
#
loop_
_entity_poly.entity_id
_entity_poly.type
_entity_poly.pdbx_seq_one_letter_code
_entity_poly.pdbx_strand_id
1 'polypeptide(L)' 'MSHSNLLDSTPDPSRDGSTKLVLRLADGRRIHAVVMPDEDRLTVCVSCQVGCGFGCTFCLTGTMGLVRNLTVGEIVGQVW' A
#
# COMPACT_ATOMS: atom_id res chain seq x y z
N MET A 1 21.20 -0.57 7.22
CA MET A 1 20.89 0.70 6.53
C MET A 1 19.41 0.93 6.73
N SER A 2 19.02 1.95 7.50
CA SER A 2 17.63 2.16 7.95
C SER A 2 16.79 2.74 6.80
N HIS A 3 15.79 2.01 6.30
CA HIS A 3 14.90 2.45 5.22
C HIS A 3 13.61 3.10 5.75
N SER A 4 13.72 4.02 6.71
CA SER A 4 12.58 4.79 7.25
C SER A 4 11.94 5.81 6.29
N ASN A 5 12.29 5.83 5.00
CA ASN A 5 11.94 6.92 4.07
C ASN A 5 10.75 6.64 3.12
N LEU A 6 10.06 5.51 3.27
CA LEU A 6 8.90 5.20 2.40
C LEU A 6 7.55 5.62 3.01
N LEU A 7 7.47 5.78 4.33
CA LEU A 7 6.23 6.15 5.01
C LEU A 7 5.93 7.64 4.82
N ASP A 8 4.82 7.93 4.14
CA ASP A 8 4.35 9.30 3.88
C ASP A 8 3.66 9.92 5.11
N SER A 9 3.19 9.09 6.04
CA SER A 9 2.49 9.51 7.24
C SER A 9 2.77 8.57 8.41
N THR A 10 2.54 9.06 9.64
CA THR A 10 2.53 8.20 10.83
C THR A 10 1.56 7.05 10.65
N PRO A 11 1.94 5.80 11.01
CA PRO A 11 1.04 4.66 10.94
C PRO A 11 -0.25 4.91 11.72
N ASP A 12 -1.38 4.54 11.13
CA ASP A 12 -2.72 4.71 11.69
C ASP A 12 -3.28 3.34 12.07
N PRO A 13 -3.14 2.91 13.35
CA PRO A 13 -3.59 1.60 13.80
C PRO A 13 -5.12 1.60 14.03
N SER A 14 -5.77 0.58 13.46
CA SER A 14 -7.16 0.23 13.71
C SER A 14 -7.35 -0.42 15.08
N ARG A 15 -8.59 -0.45 15.55
CA ARG A 15 -8.98 -1.13 16.80
C ARG A 15 -8.74 -2.64 16.76
N ASP A 16 -8.74 -3.23 15.57
CA ASP A 16 -8.46 -4.66 15.34
C ASP A 16 -6.95 -4.97 15.24
N GLY A 17 -6.08 -3.97 15.41
CA GLY A 17 -4.63 -4.11 15.30
C GLY A 17 -4.08 -3.96 13.87
N SER A 18 -4.95 -3.90 12.85
CA SER A 18 -4.52 -3.64 11.48
C SER A 18 -3.94 -2.26 11.35
N THR A 19 -2.83 -2.12 10.63
CA THR A 19 -2.16 -0.84 10.43
C THR A 19 -2.11 -0.50 8.96
N LYS A 20 -2.71 0.64 8.59
CA LYS A 20 -2.63 1.18 7.22
C LYS A 20 -1.35 1.99 7.08
N LEU A 21 -0.59 1.68 6.03
CA LEU A 21 0.64 2.37 5.65
C LEU A 21 0.38 3.16 4.37
N VAL A 22 0.72 4.44 4.39
CA VAL A 22 0.76 5.27 3.17
C VAL A 22 2.19 5.38 2.72
N LEU A 23 2.47 4.92 1.50
CA LEU A 23 3.82 4.87 0.96
C LEU A 23 3.96 5.88 -0.16
N ARG A 24 4.99 6.73 -0.08
CA ARG A 24 5.32 7.68 -1.13
C ARG A 24 6.38 7.10 -2.06
N LEU A 25 6.03 6.99 -3.34
CA LEU A 25 6.90 6.50 -4.40
C LEU A 25 7.87 7.59 -4.86
N ALA A 26 8.93 7.20 -5.57
CA ALA A 26 9.96 8.12 -6.07
C ALA A 26 9.40 9.21 -6.99
N ASP A 27 8.30 8.92 -7.71
CA ASP A 27 7.59 9.87 -8.58
C ASP A 27 6.58 10.75 -7.82
N GLY A 28 6.58 10.71 -6.49
CA GLY A 28 5.70 11.48 -5.62
C GLY A 28 4.28 10.95 -5.50
N ARG A 29 3.93 9.87 -6.22
CA ARG A 29 2.62 9.22 -6.09
C ARG A 29 2.56 8.41 -4.81
N ARG A 30 1.34 8.06 -4.41
CA ARG A 30 1.08 7.33 -3.17
C ARG A 30 0.33 6.04 -3.44
N ILE A 31 0.72 5.01 -2.70
CA ILE A 31 0.04 3.72 -2.63
C ILE A 31 -0.19 3.38 -1.16
N HIS A 32 -1.03 2.37 -0.93
CA HIS A 32 -1.29 1.88 0.42
C HIS A 32 -0.86 0.42 0.55
N ALA A 33 -0.38 0.08 1.73
CA ALA A 33 -0.24 -1.29 2.20
C ALA A 33 -0.97 -1.43 3.55
N VAL A 34 -1.37 -2.65 3.90
CA VAL A 34 -2.02 -2.90 5.19
C VAL A 34 -1.38 -4.11 5.84
N VAL A 35 -0.88 -3.92 7.06
CA VAL A 35 -0.40 -5.01 7.92
C VAL A 35 -1.55 -5.45 8.80
N MET A 36 -1.93 -6.72 8.72
CA MET A 36 -3.07 -7.32 9.43
C MET A 36 -2.55 -8.48 10.28
N PRO A 37 -2.20 -8.23 11.55
CA PRO A 37 -1.82 -9.29 12.47
C PRO A 37 -3.04 -10.12 12.89
N ASP A 38 -2.82 -11.42 13.02
CA ASP A 38 -3.75 -12.43 13.55
C ASP A 38 -2.98 -13.30 14.56
N GLU A 39 -3.62 -14.25 15.24
CA GLU A 39 -2.99 -15.02 16.33
C GLU A 39 -1.69 -15.74 15.91
N ASP A 40 -1.70 -16.42 14.78
CA ASP A 40 -0.59 -17.26 14.27
C ASP A 40 -0.07 -16.81 12.90
N ARG A 41 -0.61 -15.70 12.37
CA ARG A 41 -0.34 -15.24 11.00
C ARG A 41 -0.17 -13.74 10.94
N LEU A 42 0.75 -13.30 10.08
CA LEU A 42 0.84 -11.91 9.65
C LEU A 42 0.46 -11.83 8.17
N THR A 43 -0.64 -11.15 7.87
CA THR A 43 -1.06 -10.94 6.49
C THR A 43 -0.71 -9.53 6.06
N VAL A 44 -0.09 -9.37 4.89
CA VAL A 44 0.20 -8.05 4.32
C VAL A 44 -0.55 -7.90 3.01
N CYS A 45 -1.38 -6.87 2.91
CA CYS A 45 -1.97 -6.42 1.66
C CYS A 45 -0.99 -5.49 0.95
N VAL A 46 -0.64 -5.81 -0.30
CA VAL A 46 0.27 -5.04 -1.14
C VAL A 46 -0.46 -4.46 -2.35
N SER A 47 -0.04 -3.27 -2.77
CA SER A 47 -0.47 -2.66 -4.04
C SER A 47 0.38 -3.18 -5.20
N CYS A 48 -0.22 -3.26 -6.39
CA CYS A 48 0.47 -3.63 -7.64
C CYS A 48 0.45 -2.50 -8.70
N GLN A 49 -0.40 -1.50 -8.49
CA GLN A 49 -0.62 -0.39 -9.42
C GLN A 49 -0.80 0.91 -8.64
N VAL A 50 -0.53 2.05 -9.29
CA VAL A 50 -1.04 3.33 -8.83
C VAL A 50 -2.40 3.58 -9.49
N GLY A 51 -3.45 3.53 -8.68
CA GLY A 51 -4.83 3.41 -9.20
C GLY A 51 -5.12 1.99 -9.70
N CYS A 52 -6.22 1.80 -10.41
CA CYS A 52 -6.61 0.50 -10.96
C CYS A 52 -7.35 0.64 -12.30
N GLY A 53 -6.94 -0.16 -13.29
CA GLY A 53 -7.50 -0.10 -14.64
C GLY A 53 -8.80 -0.88 -14.85
N PHE A 54 -9.23 -1.66 -13.85
CA PHE A 54 -10.40 -2.52 -13.98
C PHE A 54 -11.73 -1.76 -13.85
N GLY A 55 -11.73 -0.56 -13.24
CA GLY A 55 -12.90 0.31 -13.21
C GLY A 55 -14.07 -0.17 -12.34
N CYS A 56 -13.85 -1.04 -11.35
CA CYS A 56 -14.90 -1.45 -10.41
C CYS A 56 -15.47 -0.25 -9.67
N THR A 57 -16.77 0.02 -9.83
CA THR A 57 -17.46 1.19 -9.25
C THR A 57 -17.57 1.15 -7.72
N PHE A 58 -17.52 -0.04 -7.13
CA PHE A 58 -17.51 -0.24 -5.66
C PHE A 58 -16.11 -0.12 -5.04
N CYS A 59 -15.05 -0.03 -5.86
CA CYS A 59 -13.67 0.00 -5.40
C CYS A 59 -13.12 1.42 -5.50
N LEU A 60 -12.66 1.99 -4.38
CA LEU A 60 -12.13 3.36 -4.37
C LEU A 60 -10.97 3.54 -5.36
N THR A 61 -10.03 2.59 -5.46
CA THR A 61 -8.94 2.66 -6.44
C THR A 61 -9.42 2.40 -7.87
N GLY A 62 -10.56 1.73 -8.05
CA GLY A 62 -11.21 1.55 -9.34
C GLY A 62 -11.81 2.85 -9.89
N THR A 63 -12.34 3.71 -9.02
CA THR A 63 -12.88 5.03 -9.44
C THR A 63 -11.79 6.05 -9.78
N MET A 64 -10.55 5.81 -9.35
CA MET A 64 -9.39 6.67 -9.67
C MET A 64 -8.83 6.47 -11.08
N GLY A 65 -9.14 5.35 -11.74
CA GLY A 65 -8.52 4.94 -13.01
C GLY A 65 -7.08 4.44 -12.84
N LEU A 66 -6.46 3.96 -13.93
CA LEU A 66 -5.07 3.50 -13.94
C LEU A 66 -4.11 4.65 -14.26
N VAL A 67 -3.10 4.83 -13.42
CA VAL A 67 -1.99 5.76 -13.70
C VAL A 67 -0.79 5.01 -14.28
N ARG A 68 -0.31 3.97 -13.57
CA ARG A 68 0.76 3.06 -14.04
C ARG A 68 0.84 1.81 -13.18
N ASN A 69 1.56 0.80 -13.68
CA ASN A 69 1.99 -0.34 -12.88
C ASN A 69 3.15 0.05 -11.95
N LEU A 70 3.27 -0.68 -10.83
CA LEU A 70 4.44 -0.60 -9.98
C LEU A 70 5.60 -1.41 -10.57
N THR A 71 6.82 -0.96 -10.31
CA THR A 71 8.02 -1.75 -10.57
C THR A 71 8.13 -2.89 -9.56
N VAL A 72 8.94 -3.91 -9.87
CA VAL A 72 9.21 -5.01 -8.94
C VAL A 72 9.75 -4.48 -7.60
N GLY A 73 10.65 -3.49 -7.65
CA GLY A 73 11.20 -2.87 -6.44
C GLY A 73 10.15 -2.14 -5.60
N GLU A 74 9.18 -1.48 -6.23
CA GLU A 74 8.06 -0.83 -5.52
C GLU A 74 7.07 -1.83 -4.93
N ILE A 75 6.97 -3.04 -5.47
CA ILE A 75 6.13 -4.12 -4.88
C ILE A 75 6.86 -4.74 -3.69
N VAL A 76 8.11 -5.17 -3.87
CA VAL A 76 8.92 -5.79 -2.81
C VAL A 76 9.19 -4.81 -1.67
N GLY A 77 9.37 -3.52 -1.96
CA GLY A 77 9.58 -2.48 -0.95
C GLY A 77 8.40 -2.26 0.01
N GLN A 78 7.25 -2.90 -0.22
CA GLN A 78 6.12 -2.85 0.71
C GLN A 78 6.23 -3.89 1.85
N VAL A 79 7.11 -4.87 1.72
CA VAL A 79 7.28 -5.98 2.69
C VAL A 79 8.72 -6.12 3.21
N TRP A 80 9.61 -5.20 2.85
CA TRP A 80 11.03 -5.25 3.20
C TRP A 80 11.37 -4.19 4.26
#